data_AF-A0ABC8K3V6-F1
#
_entry.id   AF-A0ABC8K3V6-F1
#
_cell.length_a   1.000
_cell.length_b   1.000
_cell.length_c   1.000
_cell.angle_alpha   90.00
_cell.angle_beta   90.00
_cell.angle_gamma   90.00
#
_symmetry.space_group_name_H-M   'P 1'
#
loop_
_entity.id
_entity.type
_entity.pdbx_description
1 polymer ?
#
loop_
_entity_poly.entity_id
_entity_poly.type
_entity_poly.pdbx_seq_one_letter_code
_entity_poly.pdbx_strand_id
1 'polypeptide(L)'
;MQRLGVIEILENTQKVCMSWRRVSNDPAMWRKIVMHKVEGLGYDLEIMCRHAVDRSQGRLVEIEIWDFATDSLINYIADRSSKLRSLKLAMCRQISEEELTKALVKLPFLEEIELLYGSFSGESLKVVGHACPNLKTFKLNDRGFYPRLVSDDDEALSIAETMHDTGLNAILDNCPNLEHLDLRQCFNVNIVGDLEKRCSERIKVLRHPDDSTHDYPYDATVIDMRDFQLTDGDMLDLRDFAYELLRYDSYLSDY
;
A
#
# COMPACT_ATOMS: atom_id res chain seq x y z
N MET A 1 -6.24 -12.80 -24.88
CA MET A 1 -6.53 -11.41 -25.29
C MET A 1 -6.14 -10.53 -24.12
N GLN A 2 -5.07 -9.74 -24.23
CA GLN A 2 -4.60 -8.87 -23.13
C GLN A 2 -5.55 -7.66 -23.00
N ARG A 3 -5.89 -7.29 -21.76
CA ARG A 3 -6.70 -6.10 -21.48
C ARG A 3 -5.83 -4.86 -21.63
N LEU A 4 -6.32 -3.85 -22.35
CA LEU A 4 -5.61 -2.58 -22.54
C LEU A 4 -5.46 -1.85 -21.19
N GLY A 5 -4.32 -1.18 -20.99
CA GLY A 5 -4.06 -0.36 -19.82
C GLY A 5 -4.91 0.92 -19.81
N VAL A 6 -5.07 1.53 -18.63
CA VAL A 6 -5.90 2.73 -18.45
C VAL A 6 -5.44 3.89 -19.33
N ILE A 7 -4.12 4.11 -19.42
CA ILE A 7 -3.51 5.15 -20.26
C ILE A 7 -3.87 4.91 -21.73
N GLU A 8 -3.72 3.69 -22.23
CA GLU A 8 -4.03 3.33 -23.62
C GLU A 8 -5.53 3.50 -23.95
N ILE A 9 -6.41 3.19 -22.99
CA ILE A 9 -7.85 3.38 -23.17
C ILE A 9 -8.20 4.87 -23.24
N LEU A 10 -7.61 5.68 -22.36
CA LEU A 10 -7.85 7.12 -22.26
C LEU A 10 -7.22 7.89 -23.42
N GLU A 11 -5.98 7.61 -23.80
CA GLU A 11 -5.27 8.45 -24.76
C GLU A 11 -5.43 8.02 -26.21
N ASN A 12 -5.63 6.73 -26.47
CA ASN A 12 -5.59 6.21 -27.83
C ASN A 12 -6.92 5.57 -28.22
N THR A 13 -7.34 4.56 -27.47
CA THR A 13 -8.47 3.68 -27.85
C THR A 13 -9.77 4.44 -28.10
N GLN A 14 -10.13 5.37 -27.21
CA GLN A 14 -11.37 6.13 -27.36
C GLN A 14 -11.36 7.12 -28.55
N LYS A 15 -10.19 7.41 -29.13
CA LYS A 15 -10.02 8.33 -30.27
C LYS A 15 -10.02 7.60 -31.62
N VAL A 16 -10.05 6.25 -31.63
CA VAL A 16 -9.98 5.44 -32.86
C VAL A 16 -11.27 5.51 -33.69
N CYS A 17 -12.41 5.14 -33.10
CA CYS A 17 -13.72 5.24 -33.77
C CYS A 17 -14.87 5.28 -32.75
N MET A 18 -16.10 5.55 -33.23
CA MET A 18 -17.29 5.65 -32.37
C MET A 18 -17.60 4.37 -31.59
N SER A 19 -17.36 3.19 -32.17
CA SER A 19 -17.59 1.92 -31.48
C SER A 19 -16.59 1.74 -30.32
N TRP A 20 -15.31 1.99 -30.55
CA TRP A 20 -14.29 1.95 -29.50
C TRP A 20 -14.54 3.01 -28.43
N ARG A 21 -14.95 4.23 -28.82
CA ARG A 21 -15.36 5.27 -27.87
C ARG A 21 -16.52 4.83 -26.99
N ARG A 22 -17.54 4.16 -27.55
CA ARG A 22 -18.68 3.64 -26.76
C ARG A 22 -18.21 2.59 -25.76
N VAL A 23 -17.40 1.63 -26.18
CA VAL A 23 -16.85 0.59 -25.30
C VAL A 23 -15.98 1.19 -24.20
N SER A 24 -15.08 2.14 -24.52
CA SER A 24 -14.23 2.82 -23.53
C SER A 24 -15.03 3.62 -22.48
N ASN A 25 -16.30 3.96 -22.76
CA ASN A 25 -17.19 4.63 -21.81
C ASN A 25 -18.13 3.66 -21.06
N ASP A 26 -18.09 2.35 -21.36
CA ASP A 26 -18.89 1.36 -20.64
C ASP A 26 -18.31 1.14 -19.23
N PRO A 27 -19.08 1.35 -18.14
CA PRO A 27 -18.62 1.11 -16.77
C PRO A 27 -18.09 -0.30 -16.50
N ALA A 28 -18.55 -1.30 -17.25
CA ALA A 28 -18.05 -2.68 -17.13
C ALA A 28 -16.55 -2.78 -17.45
N MET A 29 -16.03 -1.89 -18.31
CA MET A 29 -14.61 -1.81 -18.66
C MET A 29 -13.74 -1.27 -17.51
N TRP A 30 -14.34 -0.62 -16.51
CA TRP A 30 -13.66 0.07 -15.42
C TRP A 30 -13.85 -0.62 -14.07
N ARG A 31 -14.27 -1.90 -14.07
CA ARG A 31 -14.37 -2.71 -12.84
C ARG A 31 -13.01 -3.04 -12.20
N LYS A 32 -11.94 -3.00 -12.99
CA LYS A 32 -10.55 -3.20 -12.55
C LYS A 32 -9.70 -2.12 -13.16
N ILE A 33 -8.97 -1.40 -12.32
CA ILE A 33 -8.06 -0.32 -12.69
C ILE A 33 -6.67 -0.73 -12.23
N VAL A 34 -5.71 -0.74 -13.15
CA VAL A 34 -4.29 -0.94 -12.83
C VAL A 34 -3.53 0.21 -13.48
N MET A 35 -2.83 0.98 -12.66
CA MET A 35 -2.07 2.14 -13.09
C MET A 35 -0.73 2.19 -12.37
N HIS A 36 0.34 2.28 -13.13
CA HIS A 36 1.67 2.50 -12.60
C HIS A 36 2.26 3.73 -13.26
N LYS A 37 3.14 4.42 -12.54
CA LYS A 37 3.90 5.51 -13.12
C LYS A 37 4.81 4.98 -14.22
N VAL A 38 4.73 5.61 -15.38
CA VAL A 38 5.61 5.36 -16.52
C VAL A 38 6.43 6.63 -16.71
N GLU A 39 7.74 6.51 -16.54
CA GLU A 39 8.64 7.64 -16.71
C GLU A 39 8.56 8.22 -18.13
N GLY A 40 8.70 9.54 -18.23
CA GLY A 40 8.80 10.24 -19.52
C GLY A 40 7.48 10.53 -20.25
N LEU A 41 6.32 10.15 -19.70
CA LEU A 41 5.03 10.38 -20.39
C LEU A 41 4.33 11.70 -20.03
N GLY A 42 4.80 12.47 -19.06
CA GLY A 42 4.26 13.81 -18.72
C GLY A 42 2.77 13.86 -18.36
N TYR A 43 2.13 12.70 -18.18
CA TYR A 43 0.71 12.61 -17.83
C TYR A 43 0.46 12.91 -16.37
N ASP A 44 -0.63 13.61 -16.09
CA ASP A 44 -1.18 13.72 -14.75
C ASP A 44 -1.95 12.42 -14.42
N LEU A 45 -1.24 11.46 -13.82
CA LEU A 45 -1.77 10.14 -13.50
C LEU A 45 -2.88 10.20 -12.44
N GLU A 46 -2.86 11.21 -11.57
CA GLU A 46 -3.93 11.40 -10.58
C GLU A 46 -5.24 11.77 -11.29
N ILE A 47 -5.21 12.74 -12.21
CA ILE A 47 -6.37 13.13 -13.03
C ILE A 47 -6.87 11.94 -13.85
N MET A 48 -5.97 11.20 -14.49
CA MET A 48 -6.34 10.02 -15.27
C MET A 48 -6.99 8.94 -14.40
N CYS A 49 -6.49 8.70 -13.19
CA CYS A 49 -7.06 7.74 -12.25
C CYS A 49 -8.46 8.18 -11.80
N ARG A 50 -8.66 9.47 -11.48
CA ARG A 50 -9.99 10.01 -11.14
C ARG A 50 -10.99 9.80 -12.28
N HIS A 51 -10.58 10.06 -13.52
CA HIS A 51 -11.42 9.79 -14.69
C HIS A 51 -11.76 8.31 -14.86
N ALA A 52 -10.81 7.40 -14.62
CA ALA A 52 -11.05 5.97 -14.66
C ALA A 52 -12.06 5.53 -13.59
N VAL A 53 -11.92 6.06 -12.36
CA VAL A 53 -12.83 5.82 -11.24
C VAL A 53 -14.23 6.36 -11.55
N ASP A 54 -14.34 7.58 -12.09
CA ASP A 54 -15.61 8.17 -12.52
C ASP A 54 -16.36 7.28 -13.52
N ARG A 55 -15.63 6.75 -14.51
CA ARG A 55 -16.20 5.88 -15.54
C ARG A 55 -16.70 4.56 -15.00
N SER A 56 -16.18 4.09 -13.87
CA SER A 56 -16.71 2.89 -13.19
C SER A 56 -18.14 3.06 -12.70
N GLN A 57 -18.62 4.31 -12.51
CA GLN A 57 -19.95 4.62 -11.98
C GLN A 57 -20.27 3.84 -10.68
N GLY A 58 -19.29 3.76 -9.77
CA GLY A 58 -19.41 3.04 -8.51
C GLY A 58 -19.41 1.51 -8.62
N ARG A 59 -18.96 0.96 -9.77
CA ARG A 59 -18.81 -0.49 -10.01
C ARG A 59 -17.36 -0.95 -9.96
N LEU A 60 -16.43 -0.09 -9.55
CA LEU A 60 -15.04 -0.46 -9.32
C LEU A 60 -14.94 -1.56 -8.26
N VAL A 61 -14.20 -2.62 -8.58
CA VAL A 61 -14.03 -3.81 -7.74
C VAL A 61 -12.58 -3.97 -7.31
N GLU A 62 -11.65 -3.72 -8.21
CA GLU A 62 -10.21 -3.86 -7.96
C GLU A 62 -9.49 -2.61 -8.44
N ILE A 63 -8.60 -2.09 -7.59
CA ILE A 63 -7.70 -1.00 -7.99
C ILE A 63 -6.29 -1.29 -7.50
N GLU A 64 -5.34 -1.08 -8.41
CA GLU A 64 -3.92 -1.22 -8.16
C GLU A 64 -3.19 0.04 -8.67
N ILE A 65 -2.50 0.73 -7.76
CA ILE A 65 -1.79 1.99 -8.05
C ILE A 65 -0.35 1.91 -7.58
N TRP A 66 0.60 2.27 -8.46
CA TRP A 66 2.02 2.28 -8.13
C TRP A 66 2.62 3.69 -8.24
N ASP A 67 3.40 4.08 -7.24
CA ASP A 67 4.22 5.31 -7.11
C ASP A 67 3.46 6.65 -6.95
N PHE A 68 2.33 6.86 -7.63
CA PHE A 68 1.72 8.19 -7.75
C PHE A 68 0.51 8.47 -6.85
N ALA A 69 0.06 7.52 -6.03
CA ALA A 69 -1.13 7.75 -5.20
C ALA A 69 -0.84 8.73 -4.05
N THR A 70 -1.82 9.59 -3.79
CA THR A 70 -1.80 10.66 -2.78
C THR A 70 -2.97 10.49 -1.80
N ASP A 71 -2.90 11.18 -0.65
CA ASP A 71 -4.02 11.30 0.30
C ASP A 71 -5.33 11.75 -0.37
N SER A 72 -5.23 12.70 -1.28
CA SER A 72 -6.38 13.21 -2.03
C SER A 72 -6.96 12.16 -2.97
N LEU A 73 -6.11 11.38 -3.64
CA LEU A 73 -6.53 10.34 -4.56
C LEU A 73 -7.18 9.16 -3.82
N ILE A 74 -6.59 8.70 -2.73
CA ILE A 74 -7.10 7.53 -2.00
C ILE A 74 -8.47 7.82 -1.37
N ASN A 75 -8.65 9.01 -0.80
CA ASN A 75 -9.95 9.44 -0.29
C ASN A 75 -11.01 9.54 -1.40
N TYR A 76 -10.63 10.09 -2.56
CA TYR A 76 -11.54 10.18 -3.69
C TYR A 76 -11.97 8.80 -4.20
N ILE A 77 -11.05 7.84 -4.29
CA ILE A 77 -11.38 6.46 -4.66
C ILE A 77 -12.38 5.88 -3.67
N ALA A 78 -12.12 6.05 -2.37
CA ALA A 78 -12.97 5.55 -1.31
C ALA A 78 -14.39 6.14 -1.35
N ASP A 79 -14.52 7.44 -1.56
CA ASP A 79 -15.81 8.13 -1.66
C ASP A 79 -16.64 7.69 -2.87
N ARG A 80 -15.98 7.31 -3.97
CA ARG A 80 -16.65 6.96 -5.24
C ARG A 80 -16.86 5.46 -5.43
N SER A 81 -16.18 4.63 -4.63
CA SER A 81 -16.04 3.19 -4.88
C SER A 81 -16.31 2.35 -3.64
N SER A 82 -17.39 2.62 -2.91
CA SER A 82 -17.75 1.88 -1.69
C SER A 82 -17.92 0.36 -1.85
N LYS A 83 -18.00 -0.16 -3.09
CA LYS A 83 -18.08 -1.59 -3.43
C LYS A 83 -16.73 -2.22 -3.76
N LEU A 84 -15.63 -1.51 -3.55
CA LEU A 84 -14.28 -2.02 -3.79
C LEU A 84 -14.02 -3.27 -2.95
N ARG A 85 -13.39 -4.27 -3.57
CA ARG A 85 -13.03 -5.55 -2.94
C ARG A 85 -11.52 -5.78 -2.86
N SER A 86 -10.73 -5.15 -3.73
CA SER A 86 -9.27 -5.23 -3.67
C SER A 86 -8.65 -3.85 -3.83
N LEU A 87 -7.80 -3.48 -2.88
CA LEU A 87 -6.97 -2.28 -2.90
C LEU A 87 -5.50 -2.70 -2.83
N LYS A 88 -4.74 -2.38 -3.88
CA LYS A 88 -3.30 -2.61 -3.94
C LYS A 88 -2.56 -1.30 -4.16
N LEU A 89 -1.65 -0.99 -3.26
CA LEU A 89 -0.83 0.22 -3.31
C LEU A 89 0.63 -0.18 -3.21
N ALA A 90 1.45 0.25 -4.17
CA ALA A 90 2.87 -0.03 -4.17
C ALA A 90 3.66 1.27 -4.31
N MET A 91 4.66 1.48 -3.44
CA MET A 91 5.57 2.63 -3.50
C MET A 91 4.85 3.99 -3.44
N CYS A 92 3.62 4.05 -2.90
CA CYS A 92 2.83 5.27 -2.79
C CYS A 92 3.21 6.08 -1.53
N ARG A 93 4.36 6.75 -1.57
CA ARG A 93 4.95 7.47 -0.42
C ARG A 93 4.19 8.74 -0.02
N GLN A 94 3.29 9.24 -0.86
CA GLN A 94 2.50 10.45 -0.61
C GLN A 94 1.17 10.16 0.09
N ILE A 95 1.00 8.92 0.58
CA ILE A 95 -0.15 8.54 1.41
C ILE A 95 0.28 8.51 2.88
N SER A 96 -0.38 9.31 3.70
CA SER A 96 -0.26 9.25 5.15
C SER A 96 -1.08 8.09 5.73
N GLU A 97 -0.62 7.54 6.85
CA GLU A 97 -1.32 6.46 7.56
C GLU A 97 -2.74 6.87 7.97
N GLU A 98 -2.92 8.12 8.43
CA GLU A 98 -4.20 8.66 8.86
C GLU A 98 -5.22 8.67 7.70
N GLU A 99 -4.83 9.20 6.54
CA GLU A 99 -5.72 9.30 5.38
C GLU A 99 -6.00 7.95 4.74
N LEU A 100 -5.03 7.04 4.72
CA LEU A 100 -5.27 5.65 4.32
C LEU A 100 -6.31 4.97 5.22
N THR A 101 -6.18 5.13 6.54
CA THR A 101 -7.10 4.56 7.52
C THR A 101 -8.51 5.13 7.35
N LYS A 102 -8.64 6.46 7.18
CA LYS A 102 -9.92 7.12 6.87
C LYS A 102 -10.55 6.58 5.59
N ALA A 103 -9.76 6.35 4.55
CA ALA A 103 -10.23 5.78 3.30
C ALA A 103 -10.73 4.34 3.49
N LEU A 104 -10.00 3.49 4.22
CA LEU A 104 -10.37 2.10 4.48
C LEU A 104 -11.69 1.97 5.26
N VAL A 105 -11.98 2.88 6.19
CA VAL A 105 -13.27 2.93 6.91
C VAL A 105 -14.47 3.08 5.97
N LYS A 106 -14.28 3.71 4.81
CA LYS A 106 -15.34 3.90 3.79
C LYS A 106 -15.51 2.69 2.86
N LEU A 107 -14.69 1.64 3.02
CA LEU A 107 -14.59 0.49 2.12
C LEU A 107 -14.90 -0.86 2.82
N PRO A 108 -16.13 -1.06 3.34
CA PRO A 108 -16.47 -2.21 4.19
C PRO A 108 -16.53 -3.57 3.46
N PHE A 109 -16.44 -3.56 2.13
CA PHE A 109 -16.46 -4.78 1.30
C PHE A 109 -15.08 -5.23 0.84
N LEU A 110 -14.01 -4.64 1.37
CA LEU A 110 -12.65 -5.08 1.07
C LEU A 110 -12.43 -6.53 1.50
N GLU A 111 -11.88 -7.30 0.56
CA GLU A 111 -11.46 -8.69 0.73
C GLU A 111 -9.94 -8.81 0.63
N GLU A 112 -9.27 -7.89 -0.05
CA GLU A 112 -7.82 -7.86 -0.21
C GLU A 112 -7.28 -6.44 0.00
N ILE A 113 -6.29 -6.33 0.87
CA ILE A 113 -5.46 -5.15 1.06
C ILE A 113 -4.01 -5.59 0.86
N GLU A 114 -3.31 -4.96 -0.08
CA GLU A 114 -1.88 -5.17 -0.33
C GLU A 114 -1.17 -3.83 -0.37
N LEU A 115 -0.29 -3.60 0.60
CA LEU A 115 0.48 -2.36 0.74
C LEU A 115 1.96 -2.68 0.70
N LEU A 116 2.66 -2.17 -0.30
CA LEU A 116 4.12 -2.25 -0.39
C LEU A 116 4.72 -0.87 -0.16
N TYR A 117 5.70 -0.81 0.73
CA TYR A 117 6.25 0.42 1.29
C TYR A 117 5.22 1.20 2.11
N GLY A 118 4.37 0.50 2.86
CA GLY A 118 3.41 1.09 3.80
C GLY A 118 3.73 0.66 5.22
N SER A 119 3.40 1.53 6.18
CA SER A 119 3.49 1.26 7.62
C SER A 119 2.13 1.50 8.27
N PHE A 120 1.75 0.65 9.22
CA PHE A 120 0.60 0.89 10.10
C PHE A 120 1.03 0.75 11.54
N SER A 121 0.62 1.71 12.38
CA SER A 121 0.61 1.53 13.81
C SER A 121 -0.37 0.44 14.24
N GLY A 122 -0.16 -0.10 15.44
CA GLY A 122 -1.11 -1.02 16.07
C GLY A 122 -2.53 -0.45 16.17
N GLU A 123 -2.69 0.86 16.36
CA GLU A 123 -4.03 1.48 16.46
C GLU A 123 -4.74 1.52 15.11
N SER A 124 -4.03 1.89 14.04
CA SER A 124 -4.62 1.85 12.69
C SER A 124 -4.97 0.42 12.27
N LEU A 125 -4.17 -0.58 12.63
CA LEU A 125 -4.54 -1.99 12.40
C LEU A 125 -5.85 -2.37 13.11
N LYS A 126 -6.10 -1.88 14.34
CA LYS A 126 -7.40 -2.09 15.00
C LYS A 126 -8.53 -1.47 14.20
N VAL A 127 -8.37 -0.23 13.74
CA VAL A 127 -9.39 0.45 12.92
C VAL A 127 -9.66 -0.34 11.63
N VAL A 128 -8.62 -0.80 10.95
CA VAL A 128 -8.73 -1.62 9.73
C VAL A 128 -9.48 -2.93 10.01
N GLY A 129 -9.18 -3.60 11.12
CA GLY A 129 -9.86 -4.85 11.50
C GLY A 129 -11.36 -4.68 11.67
N HIS A 130 -11.79 -3.59 12.32
CA HIS A 130 -13.20 -3.29 12.48
C HIS A 130 -13.86 -2.81 11.17
N ALA A 131 -13.13 -2.08 10.34
CA ALA A 131 -13.65 -1.52 9.09
C ALA A 131 -13.86 -2.59 8.00
N CYS A 132 -13.00 -3.61 7.95
CA CYS A 132 -12.92 -4.57 6.85
C CYS A 132 -13.22 -6.02 7.30
N PRO A 133 -14.45 -6.36 7.73
CA PRO A 133 -14.76 -7.69 8.27
C PRO A 133 -14.72 -8.81 7.22
N ASN A 134 -14.71 -8.47 5.93
CA ASN A 134 -14.67 -9.44 4.83
C ASN A 134 -13.23 -9.75 4.35
N LEU A 135 -12.21 -9.22 5.02
CA LEU A 135 -10.82 -9.35 4.61
C LEU A 135 -10.39 -10.82 4.60
N LYS A 136 -9.84 -11.25 3.46
CA LYS A 136 -9.30 -12.59 3.19
C LYS A 136 -7.79 -12.57 2.99
N THR A 137 -7.26 -11.45 2.51
CA THR A 137 -5.84 -11.26 2.27
C THR A 137 -5.41 -9.91 2.81
N PHE A 138 -4.46 -9.92 3.73
CA PHE A 138 -3.79 -8.73 4.22
C PHE A 138 -2.30 -8.90 4.01
N LYS A 139 -1.73 -8.03 3.16
CA LYS A 139 -0.30 -7.98 2.94
C LYS A 139 0.22 -6.59 3.24
N LEU A 140 1.14 -6.52 4.19
CA LEU A 140 1.84 -5.33 4.56
C LEU A 140 3.33 -5.60 4.39
N ASN A 141 3.98 -4.81 3.55
CA ASN A 141 5.41 -4.87 3.38
C ASN A 141 6.00 -3.49 3.68
N ASP A 142 6.60 -3.40 4.86
CA ASP A 142 7.23 -2.18 5.36
C ASP A 142 8.70 -2.14 4.92
N ARG A 143 8.95 -1.88 3.63
CA ARG A 143 10.30 -1.52 3.14
C ARG A 143 10.70 -0.10 3.54
N GLY A 144 10.28 0.36 4.72
CA GLY A 144 10.65 1.64 5.29
C GLY A 144 12.16 1.83 5.32
N PHE A 145 12.59 3.05 5.03
CA PHE A 145 13.97 3.52 4.87
C PHE A 145 14.84 3.45 6.13
N TYR A 146 14.40 2.69 7.13
CA TYR A 146 15.05 2.57 8.41
C TYR A 146 15.69 1.18 8.46
N PRO A 147 17.01 1.03 8.18
CA PRO A 147 17.75 -0.04 8.83
C PRO A 147 17.37 0.08 10.29
N ARG A 148 16.84 -1.01 10.91
CA ARG A 148 16.43 -1.10 12.32
C ARG A 148 16.94 0.13 13.03
N LEU A 149 16.13 1.19 13.17
CA LEU A 149 16.49 2.20 14.14
C LEU A 149 16.33 1.43 15.41
N VAL A 150 17.43 0.76 15.79
CA VAL A 150 17.65 0.17 17.08
C VAL A 150 17.50 1.39 17.95
N SER A 151 16.26 1.58 18.40
CA SER A 151 16.04 2.23 19.64
C SER A 151 16.93 1.45 20.60
N ASP A 152 18.03 2.07 21.03
CA ASP A 152 18.84 1.53 22.12
C ASP A 152 17.99 1.42 23.41
N ASP A 153 16.77 1.98 23.38
CA ASP A 153 15.72 1.79 24.35
C ASP A 153 14.88 0.54 23.99
N ASP A 154 15.26 -0.58 24.62
CA ASP A 154 14.55 -1.86 24.60
C ASP A 154 13.10 -1.72 25.09
N GLU A 155 12.78 -0.74 25.94
CA GLU A 155 11.43 -0.50 26.44
C GLU A 155 10.55 0.07 25.33
N ALA A 156 11.05 1.06 24.58
CA ALA A 156 10.33 1.62 23.44
C ALA A 156 10.09 0.59 22.33
N LEU A 157 11.05 -0.31 22.08
CA LEU A 157 10.90 -1.41 21.13
C LEU A 157 9.82 -2.41 21.59
N SER A 158 9.89 -2.84 22.85
CA SER A 158 8.90 -3.75 23.46
C SER A 158 7.48 -3.16 23.45
N ILE A 159 7.34 -1.85 23.68
CA ILE A 159 6.04 -1.15 23.58
C ILE A 159 5.54 -1.15 22.14
N ALA A 160 6.42 -0.84 21.17
CA ALA A 160 6.05 -0.85 19.76
C ALA A 160 5.61 -2.25 19.30
N GLU A 161 6.35 -3.31 19.64
CA GLU A 161 5.99 -4.70 19.36
C GLU A 161 4.61 -5.04 19.95
N THR A 162 4.41 -4.75 21.23
CA THR A 162 3.14 -5.02 21.93
C THR A 162 1.97 -4.29 21.26
N MET A 163 2.16 -3.04 20.82
CA MET A 163 1.11 -2.30 20.13
C MET A 163 0.72 -2.96 18.81
N HIS A 164 1.69 -3.38 17.99
CA HIS A 164 1.40 -4.08 16.73
C HIS A 164 0.71 -5.42 16.98
N ASP A 165 1.10 -6.16 18.03
CA ASP A 165 0.44 -7.39 18.42
C ASP A 165 -1.02 -7.16 18.77
N THR A 166 -1.35 -6.07 19.50
CA THR A 166 -2.76 -5.72 19.76
C THR A 166 -3.53 -5.39 18.47
N GLY A 167 -2.88 -4.75 17.51
CA GLY A 167 -3.45 -4.43 16.20
C GLY A 167 -3.73 -5.68 15.36
N LEU A 168 -2.76 -6.60 15.26
CA LEU A 168 -2.90 -7.85 14.52
C LEU A 168 -3.95 -8.77 15.17
N ASN A 169 -4.02 -8.81 16.50
CA ASN A 169 -5.09 -9.54 17.18
C ASN A 169 -6.47 -8.99 16.80
N ALA A 170 -6.62 -7.66 16.69
CA ALA A 170 -7.88 -7.06 16.25
C ALA A 170 -8.22 -7.41 14.79
N ILE A 171 -7.23 -7.52 13.90
CA ILE A 171 -7.44 -8.06 12.55
C ILE A 171 -7.96 -9.51 12.64
N LEU A 172 -7.31 -10.38 13.42
CA LEU A 172 -7.73 -11.77 13.57
C LEU A 172 -9.14 -11.88 14.18
N ASP A 173 -9.47 -11.04 15.16
CA ASP A 173 -10.78 -11.06 15.83
C ASP A 173 -11.92 -10.62 14.90
N ASN A 174 -11.69 -9.58 14.09
CA ASN A 174 -12.74 -8.94 13.31
C ASN A 174 -12.80 -9.39 11.84
N CYS A 175 -11.76 -10.05 11.33
CA CYS A 175 -11.70 -10.60 9.97
C CYS A 175 -11.74 -12.15 10.02
N PRO A 176 -12.92 -12.78 10.22
CA PRO A 176 -13.04 -14.23 10.41
C PRO A 176 -12.56 -15.05 9.20
N ASN A 177 -12.62 -14.47 8.00
CA ASN A 177 -12.28 -15.13 6.73
C ASN A 177 -10.84 -14.84 6.28
N LEU A 178 -9.99 -14.26 7.13
CA LEU A 178 -8.60 -14.00 6.78
C LEU A 178 -7.85 -15.32 6.59
N GLU A 179 -7.29 -15.53 5.39
CA GLU A 179 -6.58 -16.75 5.03
C GLU A 179 -5.11 -16.50 4.63
N HIS A 180 -4.77 -15.27 4.24
CA HIS A 180 -3.42 -14.88 3.83
C HIS A 180 -3.00 -13.64 4.61
N LEU A 181 -1.95 -13.81 5.41
CA LEU A 181 -1.30 -12.75 6.16
C LEU A 181 0.17 -12.69 5.75
N ASP A 182 0.58 -11.60 5.12
CA ASP A 182 1.97 -11.36 4.71
C ASP A 182 2.49 -10.13 5.41
N LEU A 183 3.50 -10.32 6.27
CA LEU A 183 4.09 -9.27 7.09
C LEU A 183 5.59 -9.12 6.83
N ARG A 184 6.06 -9.58 5.66
CA ARG A 184 7.49 -9.51 5.29
C ARG A 184 7.99 -8.08 5.37
N GLN A 185 9.17 -7.89 5.94
CA GLN A 185 9.80 -6.59 6.22
C GLN A 185 9.13 -5.75 7.32
N CYS A 186 8.03 -6.19 7.95
CA CYS A 186 7.49 -5.54 9.13
C CYS A 186 8.27 -5.93 10.39
N PHE A 187 9.51 -5.46 10.53
CA PHE A 187 10.44 -5.88 11.59
C PHE A 187 10.04 -5.46 13.01
N ASN A 188 9.07 -4.57 13.16
CA ASN A 188 8.49 -4.17 14.45
C ASN A 188 7.36 -5.11 14.90
N VAL A 189 7.11 -6.19 14.17
CA VAL A 189 6.10 -7.20 14.48
C VAL A 189 6.78 -8.47 14.96
N ASN A 190 6.31 -9.02 16.09
CA ASN A 190 6.82 -10.27 16.63
C ASN A 190 5.72 -11.33 16.70
N ILE A 191 5.74 -12.29 15.78
CA ILE A 191 4.72 -13.35 15.73
C ILE A 191 5.14 -14.50 16.64
N VAL A 192 4.87 -14.37 17.94
CA VAL A 192 5.18 -15.37 18.98
C VAL A 192 3.99 -15.64 19.90
N GLY A 193 4.05 -16.74 20.63
CA GLY A 193 3.10 -17.04 21.72
C GLY A 193 1.67 -17.25 21.22
N ASP A 194 0.70 -16.50 21.77
CA ASP A 194 -0.71 -16.64 21.41
C ASP A 194 -0.97 -16.21 19.96
N LEU A 195 -0.32 -15.13 19.49
CA LEU A 195 -0.48 -14.65 18.12
C LEU A 195 -0.02 -15.71 17.11
N GLU A 196 1.12 -16.34 17.35
CA GLU A 196 1.64 -17.44 16.52
C GLU A 196 0.68 -18.63 16.48
N LYS A 197 0.13 -19.03 17.64
CA LYS A 197 -0.85 -20.12 17.72
C LYS A 197 -2.10 -19.79 16.92
N ARG A 198 -2.67 -18.60 17.11
CA ARG A 198 -3.88 -18.14 16.39
C ARG A 198 -3.65 -18.09 14.88
N CYS A 199 -2.49 -17.57 14.46
CA CYS A 199 -2.11 -17.55 13.05
C CYS A 199 -2.01 -18.97 12.48
N SER A 200 -1.34 -19.89 13.18
CA SER A 200 -1.17 -21.28 12.75
C SER A 200 -2.49 -22.05 12.61
N GLU A 201 -3.50 -21.73 13.43
CA GLU A 201 -4.81 -22.37 13.41
C GLU A 201 -5.72 -21.85 12.29
N ARG A 202 -5.57 -20.60 11.86
CA ARG A 202 -6.54 -19.90 10.99
C ARG A 202 -5.99 -19.43 9.65
N ILE A 203 -4.71 -19.06 9.60
CA ILE A 203 -4.08 -18.47 8.42
C ILE A 203 -3.47 -19.59 7.58
N LYS A 204 -3.93 -19.70 6.33
CA LYS A 204 -3.43 -20.72 5.39
C LYS A 204 -2.08 -20.35 4.80
N VAL A 205 -1.85 -19.06 4.57
CA VAL A 205 -0.60 -18.52 4.03
C VAL A 205 -0.11 -17.42 4.96
N LEU A 206 0.84 -17.77 5.82
CA LEU A 206 1.53 -16.84 6.70
C LEU A 206 2.93 -16.56 6.13
N ARG A 207 3.30 -15.29 5.99
CA ARG A 207 4.67 -14.86 5.71
C ARG A 207 5.18 -14.00 6.86
N HIS A 208 6.26 -14.44 7.48
CA HIS A 208 6.87 -13.77 8.63
C HIS A 208 7.69 -12.55 8.19
N PRO A 209 7.97 -11.60 9.08
CA PRO A 209 8.83 -10.45 8.79
C PRO A 209 10.16 -10.77 8.11
N ASP A 210 10.83 -11.85 8.54
CA ASP A 210 12.13 -12.27 8.03
C ASP A 210 12.07 -13.18 6.78
N ASP A 211 10.87 -13.53 6.31
CA ASP A 211 10.74 -14.36 5.11
C ASP A 211 11.23 -13.63 3.86
N SER A 212 11.79 -14.41 2.93
CA SER A 212 12.36 -13.89 1.69
C SER A 212 11.34 -13.12 0.84
N THR A 213 11.77 -12.02 0.21
CA THR A 213 10.92 -11.21 -0.69
C THR A 213 11.17 -11.45 -2.19
N HIS A 214 11.96 -12.46 -2.56
CA HIS A 214 12.33 -12.74 -3.96
C HIS A 214 11.15 -13.07 -4.88
N ASP A 215 10.02 -13.55 -4.34
CA ASP A 215 8.82 -13.89 -5.09
C ASP A 215 7.79 -12.74 -5.16
N TYR A 216 8.10 -11.56 -4.61
CA TYR A 216 7.22 -10.40 -4.79
C TYR A 216 7.24 -9.95 -6.26
N PRO A 217 6.07 -9.73 -6.88
CA PRO A 217 5.95 -9.39 -8.30
C PRO A 217 6.40 -7.95 -8.63
N TYR A 218 6.78 -7.18 -7.61
CA TYR A 218 7.25 -5.81 -7.73
C TYR A 218 8.77 -5.88 -7.87
N ASP A 219 9.24 -5.79 -9.11
CA ASP A 219 10.67 -5.83 -9.44
C ASP A 219 11.42 -4.73 -8.66
N ALA A 220 12.51 -5.13 -8.01
CA ALA A 220 13.31 -4.28 -7.13
C ALA A 220 14.22 -3.32 -7.92
N THR A 221 13.73 -2.75 -9.03
CA THR A 221 14.43 -1.65 -9.72
C THR A 221 14.27 -0.31 -9.00
N VAL A 222 13.53 -0.26 -7.89
CA VAL A 222 13.53 0.86 -6.94
C VAL A 222 14.55 0.55 -5.85
N ILE A 223 15.81 0.83 -6.19
CA ILE A 223 17.01 0.94 -5.34
C ILE A 223 17.03 -0.07 -4.18
N ASP A 224 17.60 -1.24 -4.43
CA ASP A 224 18.15 -2.02 -3.33
C ASP A 224 19.31 -1.21 -2.74
N MET A 225 19.08 -0.49 -1.64
CA MET A 225 20.16 0.16 -0.91
C MET A 225 21.17 -0.85 -0.34
N ARG A 226 20.93 -2.17 -0.47
CA ARG A 226 21.92 -3.21 -0.19
C ARG A 226 22.98 -3.38 -1.29
N ASP A 227 22.80 -2.81 -2.47
CA ASP A 227 23.83 -2.80 -3.52
C ASP A 227 24.90 -1.70 -3.30
N PHE A 228 24.66 -0.77 -2.38
CA PHE A 228 25.75 0.02 -1.81
C PHE A 228 26.44 -0.84 -0.76
N GLN A 229 27.59 -1.43 -1.09
CA GLN A 229 28.53 -1.95 -0.11
C GLN A 229 29.05 -0.77 0.72
N LEU A 230 28.26 -0.34 1.71
CA LEU A 230 28.61 0.78 2.58
C LEU A 230 29.73 0.29 3.51
N THR A 231 30.90 0.89 3.34
CA THR A 231 31.98 0.82 4.34
C THR A 231 31.67 1.82 5.46
N ASP A 232 32.30 1.68 6.64
CA ASP A 232 32.05 2.56 7.81
C ASP A 232 32.20 4.07 7.51
N GLY A 233 32.92 4.43 6.45
CA GLY A 233 33.03 5.81 5.97
C GLY A 233 31.78 6.35 5.27
N ASP A 234 31.00 5.49 4.62
CA ASP A 234 29.82 5.86 3.83
C ASP A 234 28.57 6.09 4.70
N MET A 235 28.58 5.61 5.95
CA MET A 235 27.50 5.82 6.92
C MET A 235 27.47 7.26 7.47
N LEU A 236 28.62 7.95 7.47
CA LEU A 236 28.70 9.37 7.85
C LEU A 236 28.13 10.28 6.75
N ASP A 237 28.34 9.92 5.48
CA ASP A 237 27.83 10.67 4.32
C ASP A 237 26.29 10.56 4.19
N LEU A 238 25.71 9.40 4.55
CA LEU A 238 24.25 9.23 4.62
C LEU A 238 23.59 10.07 5.72
N ARG A 239 24.31 10.28 6.83
CA ARG A 239 23.84 11.14 7.91
C ARG A 239 23.85 12.60 7.48
N ASP A 240 24.87 13.02 6.74
CA ASP A 240 24.98 14.37 6.17
C ASP A 240 23.94 14.59 5.06
N PHE A 241 23.65 13.58 4.23
CA PHE A 241 22.60 13.65 3.20
C PHE A 241 21.19 13.73 3.80
N ALA A 242 20.92 12.99 4.89
CA ALA A 242 19.67 13.08 5.64
C ALA A 242 19.53 14.44 6.36
N TYR A 243 20.64 15.00 6.85
CA TYR A 243 20.67 16.35 7.44
C TYR A 243 20.42 17.45 6.39
N GLU A 244 20.90 17.30 5.16
CA GLU A 244 20.62 18.24 4.07
C GLU A 244 19.16 18.17 3.59
N LEU A 245 18.55 16.98 3.54
CA LEU A 245 17.12 16.81 3.23
C LEU A 245 16.21 17.44 4.28
N LEU A 246 16.52 17.26 5.58
CA LEU A 246 15.80 17.91 6.67
C LEU A 246 16.00 19.44 6.68
N ARG A 247 17.17 19.92 6.24
CA ARG A 247 17.40 21.36 6.04
C ARG A 247 16.57 21.91 4.88
N TYR A 248 16.45 21.17 3.77
CA TYR A 248 15.70 21.62 2.61
C TYR A 248 14.20 21.78 2.91
N ASP A 249 13.61 20.88 3.71
CA ASP A 249 12.22 21.01 4.17
C ASP A 249 12.01 22.19 5.13
N SER A 250 13.02 22.57 5.92
CA SER A 250 12.94 23.75 6.80
C SER A 250 13.00 25.09 6.06
N TYR A 251 13.45 25.13 4.81
CA TYR A 251 13.46 26.35 3.99
C TYR A 251 12.14 26.59 3.25
N LEU A 252 11.23 25.61 3.21
CA LEU A 252 9.91 25.73 2.57
C LEU A 252 8.79 26.05 3.56
N SER A 253 9.05 26.10 4.88
CA SER A 253 8.06 26.48 5.90
C SER A 253 8.02 27.98 6.23
N ASP A 254 8.89 28.80 5.63
CA ASP A 254 8.98 30.25 5.88
C ASP A 254 8.61 31.12 4.66
N TYR A 255 7.81 30.60 3.71
CA TYR A 255 7.17 31.38 2.64
C TYR A 255 5.68 31.09 2.49
#